data_AF-A0AAX7V374-F1
#
_entry.id   AF-A0AAX7V374-F1
#
_cell.length_a   1.000
_cell.length_b   1.000
_cell.length_c   1.000
_cell.angle_alpha   90.00
_cell.angle_beta   90.00
_cell.angle_gamma   90.00
#
_symmetry.space_group_name_H-M   'P 1'
#
loop_
_entity.id
_entity.type
_entity.pdbx_description
1 polymer ?
#
loop_
_entity_poly.entity_id
_entity_poly.type
_entity_poly.pdbx_seq_one_letter_code
_entity_poly.pdbx_strand_id
1 'polypeptide(L)'
;MGTAICEDLIRTSLSIVEVLSQHHALISPYHSDVVDAILPPLTTMAFSKNVEWSVFVLRVLSELSLILLVQDGVDTEVKEERTEENKERNEKEGQAAEERGDGLSCITESLLSRYETLLRAPEPIPLHALKLLVSMTEHNSQTCRLIKCSRILPMVFQLIMANRSNVISGIVQNAVVLLCNLSEGTIQDQQPLYQQGLIEVVVCTLSEAALAHLDREEHAGRKVGHVVLQALLELLHNVLKQTSVVVRSALQSQRLSCPAAETEAAEKLLRANRPLSQLSTHLIHMLSAENQEIWEESVHCLSLLVQLYCGEGPDCLSPSCLRSFSHVLRTRMHTETPRTQRTALKIIKRLVQATDRSDWSECPEGAELMSLLHDMTTSNRYHTDVTGLAADILQEISES
;
A
#
# COMPACT_ATOMS: atom_id res chain seq x y z
N MET A 1 15.18 6.57 -48.04
CA MET A 1 14.60 5.21 -48.14
C MET A 1 15.05 4.31 -47.00
N GLY A 2 16.34 4.19 -46.67
CA GLY A 2 16.80 3.29 -45.61
C GLY A 2 16.26 3.57 -44.20
N THR A 3 16.08 4.83 -43.80
CA THR A 3 15.52 5.19 -42.49
C THR A 3 14.07 4.75 -42.31
N ALA A 4 13.23 4.93 -43.32
CA ALA A 4 11.84 4.50 -43.30
C ALA A 4 11.70 2.96 -43.20
N ILE A 5 12.54 2.22 -43.93
CA ILE A 5 12.55 0.75 -43.87
C ILE A 5 12.98 0.26 -42.48
N CYS A 6 13.97 0.90 -41.86
CA CYS A 6 14.37 0.58 -40.49
C CYS A 6 13.26 0.87 -39.47
N GLU A 7 12.55 2.00 -39.60
CA GLU A 7 11.42 2.33 -38.71
C GLU A 7 10.27 1.34 -38.87
N ASP A 8 9.97 0.89 -40.09
CA ASP A 8 8.94 -0.11 -40.35
C ASP A 8 9.32 -1.48 -39.80
N LEU A 9 10.60 -1.86 -39.91
CA LEU A 9 11.11 -3.09 -39.30
C LEU A 9 10.98 -3.03 -37.78
N ILE A 10 11.42 -1.94 -37.14
CA ILE A 10 11.32 -1.74 -35.69
C ILE A 10 9.86 -1.83 -35.24
N ARG A 11 8.94 -1.14 -35.92
CA ARG A 11 7.51 -1.16 -35.59
C ARG A 11 6.92 -2.57 -35.71
N THR A 12 7.28 -3.29 -36.77
CA THR A 12 6.83 -4.68 -36.98
C THR A 12 7.36 -5.60 -35.89
N SER A 13 8.65 -5.52 -35.58
CA SER A 13 9.27 -6.31 -34.51
C SER A 13 8.63 -6.01 -33.15
N LEU A 14 8.44 -4.74 -32.81
CA LEU A 14 7.80 -4.30 -31.58
C LEU A 14 6.35 -4.82 -31.46
N SER A 15 5.59 -4.80 -32.57
CA SER A 15 4.22 -5.32 -32.60
C SER A 15 4.18 -6.84 -32.37
N ILE A 16 5.14 -7.59 -32.92
CA ILE A 16 5.26 -9.04 -32.66
C ILE A 16 5.54 -9.29 -31.18
N VAL A 17 6.49 -8.55 -30.60
CA VAL A 17 6.83 -8.70 -29.17
C VAL A 17 5.66 -8.34 -28.27
N GLU A 18 4.87 -7.32 -28.59
CA GLU A 18 3.66 -6.97 -27.83
C GLU A 18 2.62 -8.10 -27.85
N VAL A 19 2.38 -8.73 -29.00
CA VAL A 19 1.48 -9.88 -29.08
C VAL A 19 2.01 -11.02 -28.23
N LEU A 20 3.32 -11.28 -28.27
CA LEU A 20 3.94 -12.30 -27.43
C LEU A 20 3.75 -11.98 -25.94
N SER A 21 3.98 -10.73 -25.52
CA SER A 21 3.87 -10.33 -24.10
C SER A 21 2.45 -10.47 -23.55
N GLN A 22 1.42 -10.42 -24.41
CA GLN A 22 0.02 -10.61 -24.00
C GLN A 22 -0.40 -12.08 -23.90
N HIS A 23 0.42 -13.02 -24.38
CA HIS A 23 0.10 -14.45 -24.46
C HIS A 23 1.10 -15.30 -23.68
N HIS A 24 0.93 -15.35 -22.35
CA HIS A 24 1.81 -16.06 -21.40
C HIS A 24 2.15 -17.50 -21.81
N ALA A 25 1.17 -18.24 -22.36
CA ALA A 25 1.35 -19.63 -22.80
C ALA A 25 2.38 -19.79 -23.93
N LEU A 26 2.60 -18.74 -24.73
CA LEU A 26 3.59 -18.74 -25.81
C LEU A 26 4.99 -18.38 -25.31
N ILE A 27 5.11 -17.62 -24.22
CA ILE A 27 6.39 -17.18 -23.65
C ILE A 27 6.96 -18.20 -22.68
N SER A 28 6.10 -18.83 -21.86
CA SER A 28 6.50 -19.77 -20.81
C SER A 28 7.52 -20.84 -21.24
N PRO A 29 7.36 -21.54 -22.39
CA PRO A 29 8.35 -22.54 -22.81
C PRO A 29 9.68 -21.95 -23.33
N TYR A 30 9.75 -20.65 -23.61
CA TYR A 30 10.92 -19.96 -24.19
C TYR A 30 11.50 -18.89 -23.26
N HIS A 31 11.36 -19.07 -21.94
CA HIS A 31 11.81 -18.12 -20.93
C HIS A 31 13.28 -17.68 -21.13
N SER A 32 14.21 -18.63 -21.29
CA SER A 32 15.64 -18.31 -21.49
C SER A 32 15.87 -17.46 -22.74
N ASP A 33 15.24 -17.83 -23.86
CA ASP A 33 15.40 -17.10 -25.12
C ASP A 33 14.87 -15.65 -25.00
N VAL A 34 13.78 -15.46 -24.25
CA VAL A 34 13.21 -14.13 -24.00
C VAL A 34 14.15 -13.30 -23.14
N VAL A 35 14.71 -13.89 -22.08
CA VAL A 35 15.65 -13.21 -21.18
C VAL A 35 16.96 -12.86 -21.89
N ASP A 36 17.51 -13.77 -22.68
CA ASP A 36 18.84 -13.61 -23.28
C ASP A 36 18.81 -12.80 -24.58
N ALA A 37 17.78 -12.96 -25.42
CA ALA A 37 17.74 -12.37 -26.75
C ALA A 37 16.76 -11.20 -26.89
N ILE A 38 15.67 -11.14 -26.11
CA ILE A 38 14.60 -10.15 -26.28
C ILE A 38 14.72 -9.02 -25.25
N LEU A 39 14.95 -9.32 -23.97
CA LEU A 39 15.03 -8.28 -22.93
C LEU A 39 16.18 -7.28 -23.10
N PRO A 40 17.42 -7.66 -23.50
CA PRO A 40 18.51 -6.70 -23.63
C PRO A 40 18.27 -5.59 -24.68
N PRO A 41 17.82 -5.88 -25.91
CA PRO A 41 17.52 -4.83 -26.88
C PRO A 41 16.33 -3.97 -26.44
N LEU A 42 15.29 -4.54 -25.81
CA LEU A 42 14.18 -3.76 -25.25
C LEU A 42 14.66 -2.82 -24.14
N THR A 43 15.45 -3.32 -23.19
CA THR A 43 16.03 -2.50 -22.11
C THR A 43 16.82 -1.33 -22.66
N THR A 44 17.56 -1.55 -23.76
CA THR A 44 18.29 -0.46 -24.45
C THR A 44 17.33 0.54 -25.12
N MET A 45 16.28 0.05 -25.79
CA MET A 45 15.29 0.87 -26.47
C MET A 45 14.40 1.69 -25.52
N ALA A 46 14.21 1.24 -24.27
CA ALA A 46 13.50 1.99 -23.24
C ALA A 46 14.10 3.38 -23.00
N PHE A 47 15.42 3.53 -23.19
CA PHE A 47 16.15 4.81 -23.07
C PHE A 47 16.36 5.51 -24.42
N SER A 48 15.62 5.14 -25.46
CA SER A 48 15.72 5.81 -26.76
C SER A 48 15.23 7.26 -26.69
N LYS A 49 15.74 8.11 -27.58
CA LYS A 49 15.28 9.50 -27.71
C LYS A 49 13.86 9.60 -28.30
N ASN A 50 13.37 8.53 -28.91
CA ASN A 50 12.03 8.49 -29.47
C ASN A 50 11.03 8.15 -28.35
N VAL A 51 10.23 9.14 -27.96
CA VAL A 51 9.24 9.01 -26.88
C VAL A 51 8.25 7.88 -27.17
N GLU A 52 7.80 7.72 -28.41
CA GLU A 52 6.84 6.66 -28.78
C GLU A 52 7.42 5.27 -28.55
N TRP A 53 8.69 5.06 -28.95
CA TRP A 53 9.36 3.78 -28.76
C TRP A 53 9.67 3.51 -27.30
N SER A 54 10.14 4.52 -26.56
CA SER A 54 10.40 4.42 -25.12
C SER A 54 9.13 4.01 -24.37
N VAL A 55 8.01 4.70 -24.61
CA VAL A 55 6.71 4.43 -23.99
C VAL A 55 6.20 3.04 -24.35
N PHE A 56 6.25 2.67 -25.62
CA PHE A 56 5.82 1.36 -26.08
C PHE A 56 6.62 0.24 -25.40
N VAL A 57 7.95 0.39 -25.38
CA VAL A 57 8.86 -0.60 -24.80
C VAL A 57 8.67 -0.69 -23.28
N LEU A 58 8.49 0.42 -22.57
CA LEU A 58 8.20 0.40 -21.13
C LEU A 58 6.90 -0.36 -20.83
N ARG A 59 5.87 -0.19 -21.66
CA ARG A 59 4.62 -0.94 -21.54
C ARG A 59 4.86 -2.44 -21.74
N VAL A 60 5.53 -2.83 -22.82
CA VAL A 60 5.85 -4.24 -23.11
C VAL A 60 6.69 -4.86 -22.00
N LEU A 61 7.71 -4.14 -21.50
CA LEU A 61 8.54 -4.60 -20.38
C LEU A 61 7.72 -4.79 -19.09
N SER A 62 6.66 -4.00 -18.87
CA SER A 62 5.79 -4.14 -17.69
C SER A 62 4.98 -5.43 -17.75
N GLU A 63 4.47 -5.78 -18.93
CA GLU A 63 3.75 -7.05 -19.15
C GLU A 63 4.70 -8.26 -19.04
N LEU A 64 5.90 -8.14 -19.64
CA LEU A 64 6.92 -9.19 -19.58
C LEU A 64 7.42 -9.40 -18.15
N SER A 65 7.64 -8.35 -17.36
CA SER A 65 8.14 -8.51 -15.99
C SER A 65 7.16 -9.27 -15.10
N LEU A 66 5.85 -9.02 -15.22
CA LEU A 66 4.83 -9.78 -14.50
C LEU A 66 4.92 -11.29 -14.83
N ILE A 67 5.08 -11.64 -16.11
CA ILE A 67 5.15 -13.04 -16.54
C ILE A 67 6.43 -13.72 -16.05
N LEU A 68 7.56 -13.04 -16.19
CA LEU A 68 8.87 -13.61 -15.88
C LEU A 68 9.08 -13.77 -14.37
N LEU A 69 8.58 -12.82 -13.56
CA LEU A 69 8.69 -12.88 -12.11
C LEU A 69 7.80 -13.97 -11.48
N VAL A 70 6.63 -14.24 -12.06
CA VAL A 70 5.77 -15.34 -11.59
C VAL A 70 6.44 -16.71 -11.82
N GLN A 71 7.21 -16.88 -12.89
CA GLN A 71 7.92 -18.14 -13.17
C GLN A 71 9.13 -18.36 -12.24
N ASP A 72 9.85 -17.29 -11.91
CA ASP A 72 10.99 -17.36 -10.98
C ASP A 72 10.54 -17.62 -9.52
N GLY A 73 9.35 -17.12 -9.13
CA GLY A 73 8.73 -17.40 -7.84
C GLY A 73 8.36 -18.87 -7.62
N VAL A 74 7.79 -19.52 -8.64
CA VAL A 74 7.40 -20.96 -8.57
C VAL A 74 8.64 -21.86 -8.43
N ASP A 75 9.74 -21.52 -9.10
CA ASP A 75 11.00 -22.27 -8.97
C ASP A 75 11.70 -22.04 -7.61
N THR A 76 11.36 -20.95 -6.91
CA THR A 76 11.91 -20.60 -5.59
C THR A 76 11.11 -21.26 -4.45
N GLU A 77 9.77 -21.28 -4.52
CA GLU A 77 8.93 -21.95 -3.52
C GLU A 77 9.13 -23.47 -3.50
N VAL A 78 9.34 -24.10 -4.66
CA VAL A 78 9.66 -25.53 -4.77
C VAL A 78 11.04 -25.88 -4.18
N LYS A 79 11.93 -24.89 -4.02
CA LYS A 79 13.24 -25.05 -3.36
C LYS A 79 13.14 -24.92 -1.84
N GLU A 80 12.23 -24.12 -1.30
CA GLU A 80 12.09 -23.93 0.15
C GLU A 80 11.37 -25.10 0.86
N GLU A 81 10.51 -25.87 0.16
CA GLU A 81 9.83 -27.04 0.75
C GLU A 81 10.66 -28.34 0.79
N ARG A 82 11.87 -28.38 0.21
CA ARG A 82 12.72 -29.59 0.25
C ARG A 82 13.57 -29.63 1.53
N THR A 83 13.00 -30.25 2.55
CA THR A 83 13.65 -30.66 3.82
C THR A 83 15.05 -31.25 3.65
N GLU A 84 15.89 -31.00 4.66
CA GLU A 84 17.36 -31.16 4.78
C GLU A 84 18.02 -32.53 4.43
N GLU A 85 17.33 -33.51 3.83
CA GLU A 85 17.86 -34.89 3.76
C GLU A 85 18.51 -35.34 2.44
N ASN A 86 18.72 -34.48 1.43
CA ASN A 86 19.34 -34.93 0.16
C ASN A 86 20.46 -34.02 -0.36
N LYS A 87 21.39 -33.63 0.52
CA LYS A 87 22.47 -32.67 0.22
C LYS A 87 23.71 -33.25 -0.49
N GLU A 88 23.73 -34.51 -0.93
CA GLU A 88 24.98 -35.12 -1.45
C GLU A 88 24.88 -35.78 -2.84
N ARG A 89 23.84 -35.51 -3.66
CA ARG A 89 23.80 -36.10 -5.02
C ARG A 89 23.58 -35.17 -6.21
N ASN A 90 23.34 -33.88 -6.01
CA ASN A 90 23.00 -32.95 -7.10
C ASN A 90 23.93 -31.74 -7.27
N GLU A 91 25.23 -31.89 -7.00
CA GLU A 91 26.23 -30.85 -7.32
C GLU A 91 26.41 -30.58 -8.82
N LYS A 92 25.88 -31.45 -9.70
CA LYS A 92 25.93 -31.26 -11.17
C LYS A 92 24.63 -30.73 -11.80
N GLU A 93 23.52 -30.73 -11.06
CA GLU A 93 22.25 -30.11 -11.51
C GLU A 93 22.00 -28.74 -10.84
N GLY A 94 22.67 -28.45 -9.71
CA GLY A 94 22.60 -27.15 -9.04
C GLY A 94 23.29 -26.01 -9.80
N GLN A 95 24.35 -26.29 -10.56
CA GLN A 95 25.10 -25.26 -11.30
C GLN A 95 24.33 -24.69 -12.51
N ALA A 96 23.48 -25.49 -13.15
CA ALA A 96 22.68 -25.03 -14.30
C ALA A 96 21.43 -24.23 -13.87
N ALA A 97 21.05 -24.27 -12.59
CA ALA A 97 19.90 -23.53 -12.05
C ALA A 97 20.33 -22.22 -11.37
N GLU A 98 21.56 -22.12 -10.86
CA GLU A 98 22.14 -20.85 -10.40
C GLU A 98 22.46 -19.91 -11.58
N GLU A 99 22.83 -20.43 -12.76
CA GLU A 99 23.03 -19.62 -13.97
C GLU A 99 21.72 -19.05 -14.56
N ARG A 100 20.55 -19.68 -14.32
CA ARG A 100 19.27 -19.28 -14.94
C ARG A 100 18.60 -18.06 -14.30
N GLY A 101 18.88 -17.79 -13.02
CA GLY A 101 18.40 -16.58 -12.32
C GLY A 101 19.31 -15.36 -12.51
N ASP A 102 20.51 -15.54 -13.08
CA ASP A 102 21.54 -14.49 -13.17
C ASP A 102 21.29 -13.50 -14.32
N GLY A 103 20.62 -13.93 -15.40
CA GLY A 103 20.31 -13.07 -16.54
C GLY A 103 19.29 -11.97 -16.21
N LEU A 104 18.19 -12.33 -15.53
CA LEU A 104 17.15 -11.38 -15.13
C LEU A 104 17.63 -10.39 -14.07
N SER A 105 18.44 -10.86 -13.11
CA SER A 105 19.02 -10.00 -12.07
C SER A 105 20.00 -8.99 -12.69
N CYS A 106 20.89 -9.43 -13.58
CA CYS A 106 21.83 -8.56 -14.29
C CYS A 106 21.12 -7.52 -15.17
N ILE A 107 20.07 -7.91 -15.91
CA ILE A 107 19.28 -6.98 -16.72
C ILE A 107 18.56 -5.98 -15.83
N THR A 108 17.98 -6.45 -14.71
CA THR A 108 17.32 -5.59 -13.72
C THR A 108 18.30 -4.56 -13.15
N GLU A 109 19.49 -4.97 -12.72
CA GLU A 109 20.52 -4.04 -12.23
C GLU A 109 20.94 -3.02 -13.30
N SER A 110 21.13 -3.47 -14.54
CA SER A 110 21.49 -2.59 -15.65
C SER A 110 20.39 -1.55 -15.94
N LEU A 111 19.12 -1.95 -15.92
CA LEU A 111 17.95 -1.10 -16.09
C LEU A 111 17.85 -0.08 -14.93
N LEU A 112 17.96 -0.56 -13.68
CA LEU A 112 17.84 0.26 -12.48
C LEU A 112 18.95 1.31 -12.39
N SER A 113 20.17 1.00 -12.86
CA SER A 113 21.31 1.93 -12.83
C SER A 113 21.06 3.26 -13.58
N ARG A 114 20.20 3.24 -14.60
CA ARG A 114 19.88 4.41 -15.45
C ARG A 114 18.46 4.91 -15.28
N TYR A 115 17.67 4.28 -14.42
CA TYR A 115 16.22 4.50 -14.30
C TYR A 115 15.84 5.93 -13.96
N GLU A 116 16.70 6.63 -13.23
CA GLU A 116 16.55 8.03 -12.86
C GLU A 116 16.33 8.94 -14.08
N THR A 117 16.89 8.56 -15.24
CA THR A 117 16.70 9.31 -16.49
C THR A 117 15.27 9.20 -17.05
N LEU A 118 14.59 8.08 -16.82
CA LEU A 118 13.21 7.87 -17.24
C LEU A 118 12.24 8.62 -16.32
N LEU A 119 12.48 8.62 -15.02
CA LEU A 119 11.65 9.34 -14.05
C LEU A 119 11.77 10.86 -14.15
N ARG A 120 12.88 11.38 -14.69
CA ARG A 120 13.06 12.82 -14.98
C ARG A 120 12.60 13.25 -16.36
N ALA A 121 12.26 12.31 -17.24
CA ALA A 121 11.84 12.61 -18.60
C ALA A 121 10.50 13.38 -18.60
N PRO A 122 10.17 14.11 -19.67
CA PRO A 122 8.83 14.68 -19.81
C PRO A 122 7.76 13.58 -19.92
N GLU A 123 6.54 13.90 -19.54
CA GLU A 123 5.37 13.04 -19.75
C GLU A 123 5.25 12.61 -21.23
N PRO A 124 4.84 11.35 -21.52
CA PRO A 124 4.25 10.37 -20.59
C PRO A 124 5.24 9.30 -20.07
N ILE A 125 6.56 9.52 -20.20
CA ILE A 125 7.58 8.50 -19.88
C ILE A 125 7.60 8.14 -18.39
N PRO A 126 7.61 9.09 -17.42
CA PRO A 126 7.66 8.76 -15.99
C PRO A 126 6.51 7.86 -15.54
N LEU A 127 5.29 8.08 -16.05
CA LEU A 127 4.14 7.23 -15.75
C LEU A 127 4.39 5.76 -16.15
N HIS A 128 4.92 5.52 -17.34
CA HIS A 128 5.16 4.16 -17.85
C HIS A 128 6.36 3.51 -17.18
N ALA A 129 7.36 4.31 -16.80
CA ALA A 129 8.44 3.86 -15.95
C ALA A 129 7.92 3.43 -14.56
N LEU A 130 7.08 4.23 -13.91
CA LEU A 130 6.47 3.83 -12.63
C LEU A 130 5.67 2.52 -12.75
N LYS A 131 4.89 2.34 -13.82
CA LYS A 131 4.18 1.07 -14.08
C LYS A 131 5.13 -0.12 -14.16
N LEU A 132 6.25 0.02 -14.87
CA LEU A 132 7.27 -1.02 -14.95
C LEU A 132 7.85 -1.33 -13.57
N LEU A 133 8.17 -0.32 -12.75
CA LEU A 133 8.65 -0.56 -11.38
C LEU A 133 7.61 -1.28 -10.52
N VAL A 134 6.33 -0.92 -10.62
CA VAL A 134 5.24 -1.62 -9.92
C VAL A 134 5.23 -3.11 -10.32
N SER A 135 5.19 -3.39 -11.63
CA SER A 135 5.21 -4.77 -12.15
C SER A 135 6.46 -5.54 -11.72
N MET A 136 7.61 -4.88 -11.67
CA MET A 136 8.87 -5.50 -11.25
C MET A 136 8.98 -5.74 -9.74
N THR A 137 8.10 -5.15 -8.92
CA THR A 137 8.17 -5.22 -7.46
C THR A 137 7.07 -6.05 -6.82
N GLU A 138 5.97 -6.31 -7.52
CA GLU A 138 4.78 -6.99 -6.99
C GLU A 138 5.10 -8.36 -6.37
N HIS A 139 6.05 -9.11 -6.94
CA HIS A 139 6.45 -10.44 -6.44
C HIS A 139 7.97 -10.63 -6.31
N ASN A 140 8.77 -9.55 -6.32
CA ASN A 140 10.23 -9.66 -6.28
C ASN A 140 10.87 -8.85 -5.14
N SER A 141 11.18 -9.56 -4.05
CA SER A 141 11.82 -8.97 -2.87
C SER A 141 13.24 -8.44 -3.12
N GLN A 142 13.99 -9.04 -4.05
CA GLN A 142 15.33 -8.58 -4.42
C GLN A 142 15.26 -7.23 -5.15
N THR A 143 14.35 -7.09 -6.12
CA THR A 143 14.11 -5.82 -6.80
C THR A 143 13.62 -4.74 -5.84
N CYS A 144 12.75 -5.09 -4.89
CA CYS A 144 12.34 -4.17 -3.82
C CYS A 144 13.55 -3.66 -3.02
N ARG A 145 14.48 -4.55 -2.63
CA ARG A 145 15.71 -4.17 -1.91
C ARG A 145 16.62 -3.28 -2.76
N LEU A 146 16.81 -3.59 -4.05
CA LEU A 146 17.62 -2.78 -4.97
C LEU A 146 17.04 -1.37 -5.11
N ILE A 147 15.72 -1.24 -5.28
CA ILE A 147 15.06 0.07 -5.41
C ILE A 147 15.21 0.88 -4.12
N LYS A 148 14.98 0.27 -2.95
CA LYS A 148 15.13 0.92 -1.63
C LYS A 148 16.52 1.54 -1.42
N CYS A 149 17.57 0.87 -1.91
CA CYS A 149 18.96 1.31 -1.78
C CYS A 149 19.45 2.21 -2.93
N SER A 150 18.60 2.49 -3.92
CA SER A 150 18.96 3.25 -5.11
C SER A 150 18.52 4.72 -5.05
N ARG A 151 18.96 5.52 -6.02
CA ARG A 151 18.50 6.91 -6.22
C ARG A 151 17.08 7.01 -6.78
N ILE A 152 16.47 5.87 -7.14
CA ILE A 152 15.09 5.80 -7.63
C ILE A 152 14.12 6.18 -6.51
N LEU A 153 14.37 5.69 -5.30
CA LEU A 153 13.46 5.93 -4.18
C LEU A 153 13.25 7.43 -3.90
N PRO A 154 14.30 8.27 -3.71
CA PRO A 154 14.11 9.72 -3.60
C PRO A 154 13.32 10.34 -4.75
N MET A 155 13.49 9.85 -5.98
CA MET A 155 12.79 10.36 -7.16
C MET A 155 11.29 10.04 -7.12
N VAL A 156 10.91 8.84 -6.66
CA VAL A 156 9.51 8.44 -6.46
C VAL A 156 8.83 9.38 -5.46
N PHE A 157 9.50 9.66 -4.34
CA PHE A 157 9.03 10.63 -3.35
C PHE A 157 8.85 12.03 -3.97
N GLN A 158 9.85 12.52 -4.71
CA GLN A 158 9.76 13.81 -5.38
C GLN A 158 8.60 13.88 -6.39
N LEU A 159 8.33 12.81 -7.13
CA LEU A 159 7.23 12.76 -8.10
C LEU A 159 5.86 12.87 -7.42
N ILE A 160 5.65 12.20 -6.28
CA ILE A 160 4.41 12.33 -5.50
C ILE A 160 4.26 13.78 -5.03
N MET A 161 5.33 14.35 -4.49
CA MET A 161 5.38 15.70 -3.95
C MET A 161 5.13 16.78 -5.01
N ALA A 162 5.71 16.62 -6.19
CA ALA A 162 5.52 17.52 -7.33
C ALA A 162 4.09 17.50 -7.88
N ASN A 163 3.37 16.40 -7.68
CA ASN A 163 1.98 16.22 -8.13
C ASN A 163 0.95 16.39 -7.00
N ARG A 164 1.32 17.02 -5.87
CA ARG A 164 0.40 17.26 -4.72
C ARG A 164 -0.90 17.96 -5.11
N SER A 165 -0.87 18.89 -6.06
CA SER A 165 -2.07 19.60 -6.54
C SER A 165 -3.00 18.74 -7.40
N ASN A 166 -2.54 17.57 -7.86
CA ASN A 166 -3.32 16.60 -8.61
C ASN A 166 -3.03 15.18 -8.10
N VAL A 167 -3.41 14.93 -6.85
CA VAL A 167 -3.25 13.64 -6.18
C VAL A 167 -3.92 12.47 -6.91
N ILE A 168 -4.94 12.73 -7.74
CA ILE A 168 -5.64 11.70 -8.51
C ILE A 168 -4.87 11.33 -9.81
N SER A 169 -3.70 11.92 -10.06
CA SER A 169 -2.90 11.60 -11.24
C SER A 169 -2.40 10.15 -11.24
N GLY A 170 -2.28 9.57 -12.44
CA GLY A 170 -1.72 8.22 -12.60
C GLY A 170 -0.27 8.10 -12.08
N ILE A 171 0.49 9.20 -12.07
CA ILE A 171 1.85 9.24 -11.49
C ILE A 171 1.77 8.98 -9.99
N VAL A 172 0.94 9.74 -9.26
CA VAL A 172 0.78 9.57 -7.81
C VAL A 172 0.26 8.16 -7.52
N GLN A 173 -0.73 7.69 -8.27
CA GLN A 173 -1.25 6.33 -8.14
C GLN A 173 -0.15 5.26 -8.21
N ASN A 174 0.61 5.22 -9.31
CA ASN A 174 1.62 4.17 -9.51
C ASN A 174 2.80 4.35 -8.55
N ALA A 175 3.15 5.58 -8.19
CA ALA A 175 4.17 5.83 -7.19
C ALA A 175 3.76 5.34 -5.80
N VAL A 176 2.49 5.53 -5.40
CA VAL A 176 1.96 5.01 -4.12
C VAL A 176 1.88 3.49 -4.15
N VAL A 177 1.40 2.88 -5.23
CA VAL A 177 1.38 1.41 -5.38
C VAL A 177 2.80 0.84 -5.27
N LEU A 178 3.79 1.48 -5.90
CA LEU A 178 5.19 1.10 -5.72
C LEU A 178 5.62 1.20 -4.25
N LEU A 179 5.23 2.26 -3.54
CA LEU A 179 5.49 2.36 -2.10
C LEU A 179 4.78 1.27 -1.29
N CYS A 180 3.59 0.80 -1.68
CA CYS A 180 2.94 -0.37 -1.07
C CYS A 180 3.83 -1.60 -1.21
N ASN A 181 4.28 -1.92 -2.43
CA ASN A 181 5.15 -3.07 -2.69
C ASN A 181 6.48 -2.97 -1.91
N LEU A 182 7.06 -1.77 -1.85
CA LEU A 182 8.28 -1.54 -1.07
C LEU A 182 8.03 -1.54 0.44
N SER A 183 6.81 -1.30 0.90
CA SER A 183 6.49 -1.33 2.32
C SER A 183 6.47 -2.75 2.88
N GLU A 184 6.37 -3.77 2.04
CA GLU A 184 6.45 -5.16 2.49
C GLU A 184 7.85 -5.52 3.04
N GLY A 185 7.89 -6.43 4.03
CA GLY A 185 9.12 -6.91 4.67
C GLY A 185 9.29 -6.47 6.13
N THR A 186 10.52 -6.56 6.63
CA THR A 186 10.84 -6.23 8.04
C THR A 186 11.03 -4.72 8.24
N ILE A 187 10.92 -4.23 9.48
CA ILE A 187 11.10 -2.80 9.77
C ILE A 187 12.53 -2.31 9.46
N GLN A 188 13.54 -3.18 9.57
CA GLN A 188 14.90 -2.82 9.15
C GLN A 188 14.97 -2.53 7.65
N ASP A 189 14.19 -3.28 6.85
CA ASP A 189 14.06 -3.06 5.40
C ASP A 189 13.27 -1.78 5.06
N GLN A 190 12.59 -1.16 6.03
CA GLN A 190 11.84 0.08 5.82
C GLN A 190 12.63 1.34 6.15
N GLN A 191 13.78 1.23 6.82
CA GLN A 191 14.58 2.40 7.21
C GLN A 191 14.83 3.41 6.06
N PRO A 192 15.11 2.98 4.81
CA PRO A 192 15.25 3.91 3.69
C PRO A 192 13.98 4.71 3.39
N LEU A 193 12.80 4.10 3.51
CA LEU A 193 11.51 4.78 3.29
C LEU A 193 11.30 5.90 4.31
N TYR A 194 11.56 5.62 5.58
CA TYR A 194 11.46 6.62 6.65
C TYR A 194 12.43 7.78 6.43
N GLN A 195 13.67 7.49 6.02
CA GLN A 195 14.68 8.52 5.75
C GLN A 195 14.30 9.44 4.58
N GLN A 196 13.55 8.94 3.59
CA GLN A 196 13.05 9.74 2.47
C GLN A 196 11.77 10.53 2.80
N GLY A 197 11.20 10.35 4.01
CA GLY A 197 10.01 11.09 4.43
C GLY A 197 8.69 10.35 4.17
N LEU A 198 8.66 9.01 4.28
CA LEU A 198 7.45 8.18 4.13
C LEU A 198 6.24 8.77 4.87
N ILE A 199 6.44 9.15 6.13
CA ILE A 199 5.34 9.62 6.98
C ILE A 199 4.79 10.96 6.50
N GLU A 200 5.64 11.88 6.06
CA GLU A 200 5.17 13.16 5.48
C GLU A 200 4.37 12.91 4.20
N VAL A 201 4.87 12.05 3.31
CA VAL A 201 4.18 11.73 2.06
C VAL A 201 2.82 11.07 2.32
N VAL A 202 2.74 10.10 3.23
CA VAL A 202 1.48 9.44 3.58
C VAL A 202 0.49 10.46 4.16
N VAL A 203 0.91 11.28 5.13
CA VAL A 203 0.03 12.28 5.75
C VAL A 203 -0.48 13.29 4.73
N CYS A 204 0.41 13.92 3.96
CA CYS A 204 0.02 14.95 3.00
C CYS A 204 -0.85 14.37 1.88
N THR A 205 -0.43 13.26 1.27
CA THR A 205 -1.11 12.72 0.08
C THR A 205 -2.46 12.12 0.44
N LEU A 206 -2.59 11.43 1.60
CA LEU A 206 -3.88 10.90 2.04
C LEU A 206 -4.84 12.02 2.46
N SER A 207 -4.36 13.06 3.12
CA SER A 207 -5.22 14.20 3.49
C SER A 207 -5.81 14.86 2.25
N GLU A 208 -4.98 15.17 1.25
CA GLU A 208 -5.43 15.75 -0.02
C GLU A 208 -6.38 14.81 -0.79
N ALA A 209 -6.07 13.50 -0.83
CA ALA A 209 -6.93 12.51 -1.49
C ALA A 209 -8.28 12.34 -0.78
N ALA A 210 -8.30 12.38 0.56
CA ALA A 210 -9.52 12.32 1.36
C ALA A 210 -10.40 13.56 1.15
N LEU A 211 -9.81 14.76 1.10
CA LEU A 211 -10.53 15.99 0.76
C LEU A 211 -11.13 15.91 -0.65
N ALA A 212 -10.34 15.48 -1.63
CA ALA A 212 -10.81 15.30 -3.01
C ALA A 212 -11.89 14.21 -3.15
N HIS A 213 -11.93 13.22 -2.24
CA HIS A 213 -12.98 12.21 -2.18
C HIS A 213 -14.30 12.76 -1.63
N LEU A 214 -14.23 13.61 -0.59
CA LEU A 214 -15.40 14.18 0.06
C LEU A 214 -16.05 15.33 -0.74
N ASP A 215 -15.26 16.06 -1.54
CA ASP A 215 -15.70 17.28 -2.25
C ASP A 215 -16.39 17.02 -3.61
N ARG A 216 -16.33 15.79 -4.17
CA ARG A 216 -16.66 15.58 -5.59
C ARG A 216 -18.03 14.93 -5.85
N GLU A 217 -18.99 15.74 -6.32
CA GLU A 217 -20.27 15.33 -6.90
C GLU A 217 -20.17 14.71 -8.32
N GLU A 218 -19.02 14.76 -9.00
CA GLU A 218 -18.95 14.40 -10.44
C GLU A 218 -18.35 13.00 -10.74
N HIS A 219 -19.14 12.20 -11.47
CA HIS A 219 -19.04 10.74 -11.58
C HIS A 219 -17.86 10.19 -12.41
N ALA A 220 -17.10 11.01 -13.15
CA ALA A 220 -16.01 10.51 -14.02
C ALA A 220 -14.64 10.44 -13.31
N GLY A 221 -14.32 11.40 -12.43
CA GLY A 221 -13.07 11.43 -11.66
C GLY A 221 -13.09 10.56 -10.39
N ARG A 222 -14.26 10.06 -10.01
CA ARG A 222 -14.51 9.28 -8.79
C ARG A 222 -13.75 7.95 -8.80
N LYS A 223 -13.74 7.24 -9.95
CA LYS A 223 -13.09 5.91 -10.05
C LYS A 223 -11.57 5.97 -9.88
N VAL A 224 -10.87 6.88 -10.58
CA VAL A 224 -9.41 7.00 -10.46
C VAL A 224 -9.03 7.50 -9.06
N GLY A 225 -9.81 8.43 -8.51
CA GLY A 225 -9.64 8.90 -7.13
C GLY A 225 -9.77 7.77 -6.10
N HIS A 226 -10.70 6.83 -6.31
CA HIS A 226 -10.85 5.67 -5.45
C HIS A 226 -9.63 4.75 -5.48
N VAL A 227 -9.03 4.50 -6.65
CA VAL A 227 -7.85 3.62 -6.73
C VAL A 227 -6.63 4.24 -6.04
N VAL A 228 -6.42 5.55 -6.20
CA VAL A 228 -5.35 6.25 -5.46
C VAL A 228 -5.60 6.18 -3.96
N LEU A 229 -6.84 6.46 -3.53
CA LEU A 229 -7.20 6.44 -2.13
C LEU A 229 -7.03 5.05 -1.51
N GLN A 230 -7.43 4.01 -2.23
CA GLN A 230 -7.24 2.61 -1.83
C GLN A 230 -5.77 2.27 -1.65
N ALA A 231 -4.91 2.63 -2.61
CA ALA A 231 -3.46 2.40 -2.49
C ALA A 231 -2.86 3.18 -1.30
N LEU A 232 -3.33 4.40 -1.03
CA LEU A 232 -2.87 5.18 0.13
C LEU A 232 -3.33 4.56 1.46
N LEU A 233 -4.56 4.05 1.53
CA LEU A 233 -5.08 3.34 2.70
C LEU A 233 -4.30 2.04 2.95
N GLU A 234 -3.99 1.29 1.90
CA GLU A 234 -3.17 0.08 1.98
C GLU A 234 -1.75 0.41 2.48
N LEU A 235 -1.11 1.44 1.93
CA LEU A 235 0.20 1.90 2.41
C LEU A 235 0.16 2.30 3.88
N LEU A 236 -0.87 3.06 4.29
CA LEU A 236 -1.08 3.43 5.69
C LEU A 236 -1.25 2.18 6.57
N HIS A 237 -2.09 1.24 6.15
CA HIS A 237 -2.33 -0.01 6.87
C HIS A 237 -1.01 -0.78 7.04
N ASN A 238 -0.21 -0.93 5.99
CA ASN A 238 1.08 -1.63 6.05
C ASN A 238 2.02 -1.00 7.09
N VAL A 239 2.14 0.33 7.10
CA VAL A 239 2.96 1.06 8.10
C VAL A 239 2.44 0.84 9.52
N LEU A 240 1.12 0.95 9.73
CA LEU A 240 0.50 0.79 11.04
C LEU A 240 0.57 -0.65 11.56
N LYS A 241 0.36 -1.63 10.67
CA LYS A 241 0.42 -3.06 10.97
C LYS A 241 1.81 -3.44 11.45
N GLN A 242 2.85 -2.97 10.75
CA GLN A 242 4.23 -3.23 11.14
C GLN A 242 4.58 -2.57 12.47
N THR A 243 4.18 -1.30 12.66
CA THR A 243 4.34 -0.60 13.94
C THR A 243 3.69 -1.38 15.08
N SER A 244 2.46 -1.85 14.86
CA SER A 244 1.71 -2.67 15.81
C SER A 244 2.40 -3.99 16.14
N VAL A 245 3.01 -4.65 15.16
CA VAL A 245 3.80 -5.87 15.38
C VAL A 245 5.02 -5.60 16.28
N VAL A 246 5.80 -4.56 16.00
CA VAL A 246 6.98 -4.25 16.82
C VAL A 246 6.62 -3.79 18.21
N VAL A 247 5.59 -2.95 18.37
CA VAL A 247 5.12 -2.52 19.70
C VAL A 247 4.62 -3.72 20.50
N ARG A 248 3.86 -4.63 19.88
CA ARG A 248 3.39 -5.86 20.55
C ARG A 248 4.55 -6.76 20.93
N SER A 249 5.53 -6.94 20.05
CA SER A 249 6.74 -7.71 20.33
C SER A 249 7.49 -7.14 21.53
N ALA A 250 7.75 -5.83 21.53
CA ALA A 250 8.43 -5.16 22.64
C ALA A 250 7.66 -5.27 23.98
N LEU A 251 6.32 -5.13 23.96
CA LEU A 251 5.48 -5.29 25.15
C LEU A 251 5.45 -6.73 25.68
N GLN A 252 5.50 -7.73 24.79
CA GLN A 252 5.57 -9.14 25.19
C GLN A 252 6.95 -9.48 25.77
N SER A 253 8.01 -9.00 25.12
CA SER A 253 9.39 -9.07 25.59
C SER A 253 9.57 -8.46 26.99
N GLN A 254 9.00 -7.28 27.27
CA GLN A 254 9.05 -6.66 28.60
C GLN A 254 8.53 -7.55 29.73
N ARG A 255 7.49 -8.35 29.47
CA ARG A 255 6.91 -9.26 30.47
C ARG A 255 7.79 -10.47 30.78
N LEU A 256 8.72 -10.80 29.90
CA LEU A 256 9.59 -11.97 29.96
C LEU A 256 11.05 -11.63 30.37
N SER A 257 11.29 -10.40 30.85
CA SER A 257 12.63 -9.82 31.13
C SER A 257 13.49 -9.66 29.87
N CYS A 258 13.28 -8.58 29.11
CA CYS A 258 14.02 -8.27 27.88
C CYS A 258 14.85 -6.97 27.93
N PRO A 259 15.86 -6.85 27.03
CA PRO A 259 16.78 -5.71 26.95
C PRO A 259 16.08 -4.40 26.54
N ALA A 260 16.49 -3.30 27.17
CA ALA A 260 15.97 -1.94 26.96
C ALA A 260 15.98 -1.46 25.49
N ALA A 261 16.81 -2.07 24.64
CA ALA A 261 16.95 -1.72 23.23
C ALA A 261 15.68 -1.97 22.41
N GLU A 262 14.95 -3.06 22.64
CA GLU A 262 13.71 -3.37 21.89
C GLU A 262 12.60 -2.36 22.23
N THR A 263 12.53 -1.98 23.49
CA THR A 263 11.55 -1.01 23.99
C THR A 263 11.86 0.40 23.48
N GLU A 264 13.14 0.77 23.43
CA GLU A 264 13.58 2.05 22.87
C GLU A 264 13.33 2.12 21.36
N ALA A 265 13.59 1.04 20.63
CA ALA A 265 13.33 0.96 19.20
C ALA A 265 11.84 1.10 18.88
N ALA A 266 10.96 0.43 19.64
CA ALA A 266 9.52 0.55 19.50
C ALA A 266 9.03 1.97 19.81
N GLU A 267 9.55 2.61 20.85
CA GLU A 267 9.20 4.00 21.20
C GLU A 267 9.66 4.99 20.12
N LYS A 268 10.88 4.83 19.60
CA LYS A 268 11.39 5.66 18.50
C LYS A 268 10.51 5.53 17.26
N LEU A 269 10.06 4.32 16.94
CA LEU A 269 9.15 4.06 15.82
C LEU A 269 7.78 4.72 16.05
N LEU A 270 7.20 4.58 17.25
CA LEU A 270 5.95 5.24 17.61
C LEU A 270 6.05 6.76 17.45
N ARG A 271 7.14 7.38 17.91
CA ARG A 271 7.38 8.83 17.77
C ARG A 271 7.52 9.24 16.31
N ALA A 272 8.23 8.46 15.49
CA ALA A 272 8.37 8.72 14.06
C ALA A 272 7.01 8.68 13.32
N ASN A 273 6.13 7.76 13.73
CA ASN A 273 4.80 7.56 13.15
C ASN A 273 3.69 8.41 13.78
N ARG A 274 3.99 9.18 14.82
CA ARG A 274 3.03 10.04 15.51
C ARG A 274 2.24 10.96 14.56
N PRO A 275 2.84 11.59 13.51
CA PRO A 275 2.07 12.43 12.59
C PRO A 275 0.91 11.73 11.88
N LEU A 276 0.94 10.39 11.74
CA LEU A 276 -0.15 9.61 11.13
C LEU A 276 -1.47 9.77 11.90
N SER A 277 -1.43 10.12 13.18
CA SER A 277 -2.63 10.32 13.98
C SER A 277 -3.49 11.49 13.51
N GLN A 278 -2.92 12.42 12.75
CA GLN A 278 -3.65 13.52 12.08
C GLN A 278 -4.65 13.01 11.03
N LEU A 279 -4.48 11.78 10.56
CA LEU A 279 -5.36 11.14 9.57
C LEU A 279 -6.64 10.59 10.20
N SER A 280 -6.75 10.56 11.54
CA SER A 280 -7.89 9.98 12.25
C SER A 280 -9.22 10.62 11.83
N THR A 281 -9.31 11.96 11.76
CA THR A 281 -10.53 12.66 11.31
C THR A 281 -10.91 12.30 9.88
N HIS A 282 -9.94 12.24 8.97
CA HIS A 282 -10.17 11.85 7.57
C HIS A 282 -10.69 10.41 7.47
N LEU A 283 -10.10 9.48 8.22
CA LEU A 283 -10.54 8.09 8.28
C LEU A 283 -11.96 7.96 8.84
N ILE A 284 -12.29 8.73 9.89
CA ILE A 284 -13.64 8.76 10.46
C ILE A 284 -14.65 9.23 9.42
N HIS A 285 -14.36 10.28 8.65
CA HIS A 285 -15.24 10.74 7.57
C HIS A 285 -15.40 9.68 6.47
N MET A 286 -14.32 8.98 6.10
CA MET A 286 -14.36 7.89 5.14
C MET A 286 -15.14 6.66 5.62
N LEU A 287 -15.47 6.54 6.91
CA LEU A 287 -16.41 5.51 7.37
C LEU A 287 -17.84 5.72 6.85
N SER A 288 -18.15 6.91 6.33
CA SER A 288 -19.41 7.18 5.64
C SER A 288 -19.35 6.91 4.13
N ALA A 289 -18.23 6.38 3.62
CA ALA A 289 -18.07 6.08 2.20
C ALA A 289 -19.05 4.99 1.73
N GLU A 290 -19.57 5.15 0.51
CA GLU A 290 -20.43 4.16 -0.14
C GLU A 290 -19.62 2.92 -0.58
N ASN A 291 -18.37 3.13 -1.01
CA ASN A 291 -17.49 2.08 -1.49
C ASN A 291 -17.02 1.18 -0.33
N GLN A 292 -17.27 -0.13 -0.47
CA GLN A 292 -16.98 -1.12 0.56
C GLN A 292 -15.48 -1.24 0.85
N GLU A 293 -14.62 -1.27 -0.18
CA GLU A 293 -13.17 -1.45 0.00
C GLU A 293 -12.55 -0.26 0.75
N ILE A 294 -12.96 0.97 0.41
CA ILE A 294 -12.54 2.18 1.12
C ILE A 294 -13.00 2.13 2.57
N TRP A 295 -14.25 1.72 2.82
CA TRP A 295 -14.80 1.62 4.16
C TRP A 295 -14.03 0.59 5.02
N GLU A 296 -13.81 -0.62 4.49
CA GLU A 296 -13.12 -1.70 5.20
C GLU A 296 -11.70 -1.28 5.58
N GLU A 297 -10.90 -0.79 4.63
CA GLU A 297 -9.54 -0.37 4.92
C GLU A 297 -9.48 0.84 5.86
N SER A 298 -10.45 1.76 5.77
CA SER A 298 -10.55 2.89 6.71
C SER A 298 -10.81 2.42 8.15
N VAL A 299 -11.70 1.43 8.35
CA VAL A 299 -11.94 0.83 9.68
C VAL A 299 -10.68 0.17 10.23
N HIS A 300 -9.95 -0.58 9.40
CA HIS A 300 -8.73 -1.27 9.83
C HIS A 300 -7.62 -0.29 10.21
N CYS A 301 -7.37 0.72 9.36
CA CYS A 301 -6.41 1.79 9.63
C CYS A 301 -6.76 2.53 10.92
N LEU A 302 -8.01 2.95 11.07
CA LEU A 302 -8.46 3.69 12.25
C LEU A 302 -8.37 2.84 13.53
N SER A 303 -8.70 1.55 13.45
CA SER A 303 -8.53 0.63 14.59
C SER A 303 -7.08 0.55 15.05
N LEU A 304 -6.12 0.48 14.12
CA LEU A 304 -4.70 0.42 14.48
C LEU A 304 -4.21 1.76 15.01
N LEU A 305 -4.59 2.89 14.39
CA LEU A 305 -4.21 4.22 14.86
C LEU A 305 -4.68 4.49 16.28
N VAL A 306 -5.96 4.25 16.56
CA VAL A 306 -6.53 4.47 17.91
C VAL A 306 -5.95 3.49 18.92
N GLN A 307 -5.51 2.30 18.48
CA GLN A 307 -4.80 1.36 19.36
C GLN A 307 -3.37 1.82 19.71
N LEU A 308 -2.65 2.41 18.75
CA LEU A 308 -1.26 2.82 18.90
C LEU A 308 -1.11 4.18 19.58
N TYR A 309 -2.04 5.09 19.29
CA TYR A 309 -1.95 6.50 19.67
C TYR A 309 -3.12 6.97 20.54
N CYS A 310 -4.03 6.09 20.96
CA CYS A 310 -5.18 6.43 21.81
C CYS A 310 -6.06 7.57 21.27
N GLY A 311 -6.06 7.83 19.97
CA GLY A 311 -6.76 9.00 19.42
C GLY A 311 -6.06 10.34 19.67
N GLU A 312 -4.76 10.35 19.99
CA GLU A 312 -3.91 11.55 20.00
C GLU A 312 -3.93 12.21 18.62
N GLY A 313 -4.88 13.09 18.33
CA GLY A 313 -5.07 13.67 17.00
C GLY A 313 -6.04 14.84 17.02
N PRO A 314 -6.34 15.46 15.87
CA PRO A 314 -7.39 16.46 15.75
C PRO A 314 -8.72 15.90 16.27
N ASP A 315 -9.57 16.78 16.80
CA ASP A 315 -10.81 16.47 17.52
C ASP A 315 -11.65 15.35 16.86
N CYS A 316 -11.38 14.10 17.28
CA CYS A 316 -11.99 12.89 16.75
C CYS A 316 -13.45 12.75 17.17
N LEU A 317 -13.91 13.56 18.13
CA LEU A 317 -15.28 13.65 18.58
C LEU A 317 -15.94 14.97 18.18
N SER A 318 -15.38 15.67 17.19
CA SER A 318 -16.04 16.82 16.59
C SER A 318 -17.43 16.45 16.04
N PRO A 319 -18.38 17.40 15.93
CA PRO A 319 -19.73 17.13 15.41
C PRO A 319 -19.74 16.41 14.05
N SER A 320 -18.77 16.71 13.18
CA SER A 320 -18.62 16.06 11.88
C SER A 320 -18.24 14.57 11.98
N CYS A 321 -17.37 14.24 12.93
CA CYS A 321 -16.93 12.87 13.22
C CYS A 321 -18.07 12.06 13.85
N LEU A 322 -18.78 12.64 14.83
CA LEU A 322 -19.92 12.03 15.49
C LEU A 322 -21.05 11.70 14.50
N ARG A 323 -21.29 12.57 13.52
CA ARG A 323 -22.22 12.30 12.42
C ARG A 323 -21.80 11.09 11.59
N SER A 324 -20.51 10.95 11.32
CA SER A 324 -19.97 9.81 10.57
C SER A 324 -20.12 8.50 11.35
N PHE A 325 -19.84 8.50 12.66
CA PHE A 325 -20.11 7.34 13.51
C PHE A 325 -21.60 6.99 13.56
N SER A 326 -22.47 7.99 13.74
CA SER A 326 -23.92 7.79 13.75
C SER A 326 -24.43 7.23 12.42
N HIS A 327 -23.85 7.68 11.29
CA HIS A 327 -24.12 7.10 9.98
C HIS A 327 -23.74 5.61 9.94
N VAL A 328 -22.52 5.25 10.31
CA VAL A 328 -22.04 3.86 10.36
C VAL A 328 -22.96 2.97 11.21
N LEU A 329 -23.35 3.45 12.40
CA LEU A 329 -24.21 2.69 13.30
C LEU A 329 -25.58 2.39 12.68
N ARG A 330 -26.12 3.29 11.85
CA ARG A 330 -27.40 3.08 11.15
C ARG A 330 -27.29 2.24 9.89
N THR A 331 -26.28 2.49 9.07
CA THR A 331 -26.23 1.95 7.71
C THR A 331 -25.43 0.67 7.59
N ARG A 332 -24.36 0.51 8.38
CA ARG A 332 -23.40 -0.60 8.25
C ARG A 332 -23.54 -1.66 9.33
N MET A 333 -23.94 -1.30 10.55
CA MET A 333 -23.99 -2.27 11.66
C MET A 333 -25.00 -3.41 11.48
N HIS A 334 -25.94 -3.31 10.55
CA HIS A 334 -26.89 -4.40 10.25
C HIS A 334 -26.42 -5.36 9.15
N THR A 335 -25.48 -4.93 8.30
CA THR A 335 -25.00 -5.70 7.15
C THR A 335 -23.67 -6.40 7.43
N GLU A 336 -22.90 -5.87 8.37
CA GLU A 336 -21.53 -6.29 8.63
C GLU A 336 -21.41 -7.46 9.61
N THR A 337 -20.28 -8.17 9.56
CA THR A 337 -20.02 -9.28 10.47
C THR A 337 -19.91 -8.82 11.93
N PRO A 338 -20.23 -9.67 12.93
CA PRO A 338 -20.06 -9.33 14.34
C PRO A 338 -18.63 -8.90 14.70
N ARG A 339 -17.62 -9.42 13.99
CA ARG A 339 -16.21 -9.02 14.18
C ARG A 339 -16.00 -7.57 13.79
N THR A 340 -16.50 -7.16 12.62
CA THR A 340 -16.36 -5.79 12.13
C THR A 340 -17.16 -4.80 12.98
N GLN A 341 -18.37 -5.18 13.39
CA GLN A 341 -19.19 -4.40 14.33
C GLN A 341 -18.44 -4.13 15.64
N ARG A 342 -17.80 -5.16 16.22
CA ARG A 342 -16.98 -5.02 17.42
C ARG A 342 -15.78 -4.11 17.21
N THR A 343 -15.13 -4.16 16.06
CA THR A 343 -14.01 -3.26 15.75
C THR A 343 -14.47 -1.80 15.73
N ALA A 344 -15.58 -1.50 15.03
CA ALA A 344 -16.15 -0.16 14.99
C ALA A 344 -16.52 0.37 16.38
N LEU A 345 -17.19 -0.45 17.21
CA LEU A 345 -17.51 -0.06 18.58
C LEU A 345 -16.26 0.12 19.46
N LYS A 346 -15.22 -0.71 19.31
CA LYS A 346 -13.96 -0.54 20.04
C LYS A 346 -13.24 0.76 19.69
N ILE A 347 -13.35 1.21 18.44
CA ILE A 347 -12.82 2.51 18.00
C ILE A 347 -13.54 3.62 18.78
N ILE A 348 -14.88 3.64 18.74
CA ILE A 348 -15.70 4.64 19.45
C ILE A 348 -15.37 4.63 20.94
N LYS A 349 -15.35 3.44 21.56
CA LYS A 349 -15.00 3.24 22.96
C LYS A 349 -13.69 3.91 23.34
N ARG A 350 -12.61 3.62 22.60
CA ARG A 350 -11.28 4.16 22.89
C ARG A 350 -11.20 5.68 22.71
N LEU A 351 -11.87 6.23 21.70
CA LEU A 351 -11.89 7.67 21.48
C LEU A 351 -12.63 8.41 22.60
N VAL A 352 -13.75 7.85 23.05
CA VAL A 352 -14.50 8.35 24.21
C VAL A 352 -13.66 8.30 25.49
N GLN A 353 -12.96 7.18 25.74
CA GLN A 353 -12.09 7.05 26.91
C GLN A 353 -10.91 8.04 26.93
N ALA A 354 -10.46 8.48 25.75
CA ALA A 354 -9.33 9.38 25.61
C ALA A 354 -9.69 10.86 25.66
N THR A 355 -10.98 11.21 25.62
CA THR A 355 -11.46 12.59 25.51
C THR A 355 -12.31 12.99 26.71
N ASP A 356 -12.08 14.18 27.26
CA ASP A 356 -12.89 14.71 28.36
C ASP A 356 -14.37 14.86 27.93
N ARG A 357 -15.28 14.52 28.84
CA ARG A 357 -16.71 14.32 28.55
C ARG A 357 -17.46 15.58 28.10
N SER A 358 -17.02 16.76 28.54
CA SER A 358 -17.79 18.01 28.43
C SER A 358 -18.00 18.52 27.01
N ASP A 359 -17.10 18.19 26.08
CA ASP A 359 -17.02 18.95 24.83
C ASP A 359 -17.86 18.34 23.70
N TRP A 360 -18.03 17.02 23.72
CA TRP A 360 -18.71 16.28 22.64
C TRP A 360 -20.09 15.73 23.04
N SER A 361 -20.33 15.48 24.33
CA SER A 361 -21.58 14.85 24.80
C SER A 361 -22.77 15.82 24.86
N GLU A 362 -22.51 17.12 25.00
CA GLU A 362 -23.54 18.17 25.05
C GLU A 362 -24.07 18.59 23.66
N CYS A 363 -23.37 18.21 22.59
CA CYS A 363 -23.79 18.55 21.22
C CYS A 363 -24.87 17.59 20.69
N PRO A 364 -25.72 18.03 19.74
CA PRO A 364 -26.82 17.20 19.25
C PRO A 364 -26.34 15.92 18.57
N GLU A 365 -25.21 15.94 17.87
CA GLU A 365 -24.61 14.74 17.28
C GLU A 365 -24.10 13.75 18.34
N GLY A 366 -23.65 14.23 19.50
CA GLY A 366 -23.26 13.39 20.64
C GLY A 366 -24.46 12.69 21.28
N ALA A 367 -25.55 13.44 21.48
CA ALA A 367 -26.81 12.89 21.97
C ALA A 367 -27.41 11.84 21.00
N GLU A 368 -27.31 12.09 19.70
CA GLU A 368 -27.70 11.16 18.65
C GLU A 368 -26.90 9.85 18.70
N LEU A 369 -25.58 9.93 18.84
CA LEU A 369 -24.71 8.76 18.98
C LEU A 369 -25.08 7.93 20.23
N MET A 370 -25.30 8.59 21.38
CA MET A 370 -25.73 7.93 22.61
C MET A 370 -27.08 7.24 22.47
N SER A 371 -28.05 7.87 21.79
CA SER A 371 -29.35 7.26 21.51
C SER A 371 -29.21 5.99 20.67
N LEU A 372 -28.38 6.02 19.63
CA LEU A 372 -28.14 4.85 18.78
C LEU A 372 -27.47 3.70 19.54
N LEU A 373 -26.49 4.00 20.39
CA LEU A 373 -25.88 3.00 21.26
C LEU A 373 -26.90 2.40 22.23
N HIS A 374 -27.82 3.21 22.78
CA HIS A 374 -28.89 2.72 23.64
C HIS A 374 -29.84 1.77 22.89
N ASP A 375 -30.26 2.14 21.69
CA ASP A 375 -31.09 1.29 20.83
C ASP A 375 -30.39 -0.05 20.52
N MET A 376 -29.06 -0.04 20.34
CA MET A 376 -28.29 -1.27 20.13
C MET A 376 -28.32 -2.19 21.36
N THR A 377 -28.28 -1.66 22.57
CA THR A 377 -28.33 -2.47 23.81
C THR A 377 -29.68 -3.15 24.04
N THR A 378 -30.76 -2.57 23.52
CA THR A 378 -32.13 -3.09 23.69
C THR A 378 -32.59 -3.96 22.51
N SER A 379 -31.88 -3.91 21.40
CA SER A 379 -32.22 -4.63 20.17
C SER A 379 -31.76 -6.09 20.19
N ASN A 380 -32.68 -7.02 19.98
CA ASN A 380 -32.40 -8.45 19.81
C ASN A 380 -31.72 -8.80 18.46
N ARG A 381 -31.40 -7.81 17.62
CA ARG A 381 -30.82 -8.04 16.29
C ARG A 381 -29.30 -8.20 16.31
N TYR A 382 -28.65 -7.84 17.41
CA TYR A 382 -27.20 -7.87 17.54
C TYR A 382 -26.73 -9.07 18.36
N HIS A 383 -25.50 -9.50 18.10
CA HIS A 383 -24.84 -10.52 18.91
C HIS A 383 -24.60 -10.00 20.34
N THR A 384 -24.66 -10.87 21.35
CA THR A 384 -24.52 -10.50 22.78
C THR A 384 -23.23 -9.74 23.10
N ASP A 385 -22.13 -10.10 22.44
CA ASP A 385 -20.84 -9.40 22.58
C ASP A 385 -20.88 -7.96 22.07
N VAL A 386 -21.71 -7.69 21.06
CA VAL A 386 -21.86 -6.35 20.45
C VAL A 386 -22.75 -5.49 21.35
N THR A 387 -23.84 -6.06 21.84
CA THR A 387 -24.73 -5.38 22.80
C THR A 387 -24.02 -5.09 24.12
N GLY A 388 -23.21 -6.04 24.62
CA GLY A 388 -22.38 -5.84 25.82
C GLY A 388 -21.38 -4.71 25.65
N LEU A 389 -20.69 -4.66 24.50
CA LEU A 389 -19.73 -3.58 24.22
C LEU A 389 -20.41 -2.21 24.09
N ALA A 390 -21.60 -2.14 23.50
CA ALA A 390 -22.38 -0.90 23.45
C ALA A 390 -22.81 -0.42 24.84
N ALA A 391 -23.20 -1.35 25.73
CA ALA A 391 -23.54 -1.04 27.12
C ALA A 391 -22.31 -0.53 27.90
N ASP A 392 -21.15 -1.18 27.73
CA ASP A 392 -19.89 -0.73 28.34
C ASP A 392 -19.54 0.71 27.94
N ILE A 393 -19.73 1.06 26.66
CA ILE A 393 -19.47 2.42 26.16
C ILE A 393 -20.40 3.42 26.85
N LEU A 394 -21.71 3.12 26.93
CA LEU A 394 -22.67 3.99 27.62
C LEU A 394 -22.34 4.15 29.10
N GLN A 395 -21.90 3.09 29.76
CA GLN A 395 -21.47 3.15 31.16
C GLN A 395 -20.25 4.06 31.31
N GLU A 396 -19.23 3.92 30.46
CA GLU A 396 -18.04 4.78 30.49
C GLU A 396 -18.37 6.26 30.23
N ILE A 397 -19.31 6.55 29.33
CA ILE A 397 -19.82 7.91 29.09
C ILE A 397 -20.56 8.46 30.33
N SER A 398 -21.17 7.59 31.14
CA SER A 398 -21.91 8.00 32.34
C SER A 398 -21.01 8.22 33.56
N GLU A 399 -19.89 7.50 33.63
CA GLU A 399 -18.91 7.52 34.74
C GLU A 399 -17.78 8.53 34.55
N SER A 400 -17.49 8.93 33.30
CA SER A 400 -16.60 10.05 32.94
C SER A 400 -17.32 11.39 33.07
#